data_AF-A4YEV0-F1
#
_entry.id   AF-A4YEV0-F1
#
_cell.length_a   1.000
_cell.length_b   1.000
_cell.length_c   1.000
_cell.angle_alpha   90.00
_cell.angle_beta   90.00
_cell.angle_gamma   90.00
#
_symmetry.space_group_name_H-M   'P 1'
#
loop_
_entity.id
_entity.type
_entity.pdbx_description
1 polymer ?
#
loop_
_entity_poly.entity_id
_entity_poly.type
_entity_poly.pdbx_seq_one_letter_code
_entity_poly.pdbx_strand_id
1 'polypeptide(L)'
;MKALLLGVDGLSYTSFMKCNPRFLLTLFSSTFRGVIVNRRPQHPASSWLSVLEMKEVPLTGFTSVSAKPSLVQETGSIPINLPISNPTYGELSLKYGELSLQEEINKVTEGILNSLDDGPVIAGVSGLDVLLHRGGEKCQAYSAVDSMLRKLVNAVDEFILFSPFGEPKSGNENDHEDYGIYLGTVQRPSEHDTVKLPEIGYLFLKLVKG
;
A
#
# COMPACT_ATOMS: atom_id res chain seq x y z
N MET A 1 12.97 5.33 15.78
CA MET A 1 11.64 5.67 15.24
C MET A 1 11.19 4.49 14.40
N LYS A 2 10.00 3.97 14.69
CA LYS A 2 9.34 2.92 13.92
C LYS A 2 8.46 3.57 12.86
N ALA A 3 8.93 3.57 11.62
CA ALA A 3 8.23 4.20 10.49
C ALA A 3 7.73 3.13 9.51
N LEU A 4 6.48 3.27 9.05
CA LEU A 4 5.85 2.31 8.13
C LEU A 4 5.22 3.01 6.92
N LEU A 5 5.63 2.61 5.72
CA LEU A 5 4.91 2.85 4.48
C LEU A 5 4.15 1.58 4.09
N LEU A 6 2.84 1.58 4.27
CA LEU A 6 1.97 0.44 3.98
C LEU A 6 1.06 0.73 2.80
N GLY A 7 1.21 -0.03 1.73
CA GLY A 7 0.27 -0.01 0.61
C GLY A 7 -0.66 -1.21 0.64
N VAL A 8 -1.97 -0.96 0.56
CA VAL A 8 -3.00 -1.99 0.40
C VAL A 8 -3.67 -1.77 -0.94
N ASP A 9 -3.41 -2.62 -1.92
CA ASP A 9 -3.95 -2.48 -3.27
C ASP A 9 -5.47 -2.69 -3.27
N GLY A 10 -6.19 -1.90 -4.07
CA GLY A 10 -7.65 -2.02 -4.23
C GLY A 10 -8.46 -1.42 -3.07
N LEU A 11 -7.82 -0.73 -2.12
CA LEU A 11 -8.49 -0.13 -0.97
C LEU A 11 -9.15 1.19 -1.37
N SER A 12 -10.48 1.17 -1.53
CA SER A 12 -11.27 2.32 -1.97
C SER A 12 -12.04 2.98 -0.84
N TYR A 13 -12.14 4.30 -0.91
CA TYR A 13 -13.00 5.10 -0.03
C TYR A 13 -14.48 4.72 -0.16
N THR A 14 -14.97 4.39 -1.37
CA THR A 14 -16.40 4.10 -1.58
C THR A 14 -16.82 2.83 -0.84
N SER A 15 -15.98 1.81 -0.87
CA SER A 15 -16.27 0.51 -0.25
C SER A 15 -15.90 0.46 1.22
N PHE A 16 -14.88 1.20 1.63
CA PHE A 16 -14.67 1.59 3.01
C PHE A 16 -15.95 2.14 3.65
N MET A 17 -16.60 3.12 3.04
CA MET A 17 -17.84 3.71 3.60
C MET A 17 -19.01 2.71 3.62
N LYS A 18 -19.07 1.77 2.67
CA LYS A 18 -20.13 0.74 2.61
C LYS A 18 -19.94 -0.37 3.65
N CYS A 19 -18.72 -0.85 3.82
CA CYS A 19 -18.41 -1.98 4.69
C CYS A 19 -18.19 -1.57 6.16
N ASN A 20 -18.11 -0.26 6.45
CA ASN A 20 -18.05 0.32 7.79
C ASN A 20 -16.95 -0.28 8.72
N PRO A 21 -15.68 -0.39 8.26
CA PRO A 21 -14.58 -0.87 9.09
C PRO A 21 -14.23 0.20 10.15
N ARG A 22 -14.34 -0.18 11.44
CA ARG A 22 -14.33 0.77 12.55
C ARG A 22 -12.98 1.47 12.72
N PHE A 23 -11.87 0.73 12.60
CA PHE A 23 -10.55 1.32 12.86
C PHE A 23 -10.13 2.24 11.72
N LEU A 24 -10.34 1.85 10.46
CA LEU A 24 -10.08 2.67 9.29
C LEU A 24 -10.94 3.95 9.30
N LEU A 25 -12.18 3.89 9.80
CA LEU A 25 -13.04 5.08 9.99
C LEU A 25 -12.47 6.03 11.04
N THR A 26 -11.92 5.47 12.10
CA THR A 26 -11.23 6.24 13.14
C THR A 26 -9.99 6.93 12.54
N LEU A 27 -9.15 6.18 11.83
CA LEU A 27 -7.95 6.73 11.17
C LEU A 27 -8.30 7.86 10.20
N PHE A 28 -9.33 7.67 9.38
CA PHE A 28 -9.78 8.68 8.41
C PHE A 28 -10.21 9.99 9.09
N SER A 29 -10.63 9.93 10.35
CA SER A 29 -11.07 11.08 11.13
C SER A 29 -9.96 11.70 11.99
N SER A 30 -8.85 10.98 12.22
CA SER A 30 -7.81 11.36 13.18
C SER A 30 -6.42 11.56 12.56
N THR A 31 -6.29 11.52 11.24
CA THR A 31 -5.00 11.59 10.53
C THR A 31 -5.06 12.52 9.33
N PHE A 32 -3.88 12.87 8.77
CA PHE A 32 -3.87 13.57 7.49
C PHE A 32 -4.36 12.63 6.39
N ARG A 33 -5.41 13.07 5.70
CA ARG A 33 -6.07 12.29 4.65
C ARG A 33 -5.87 12.91 3.29
N GLY A 34 -5.95 12.09 2.25
CA GLY A 34 -5.89 12.50 0.86
C GLY A 34 -6.50 11.49 -0.08
N VAL A 35 -6.72 11.93 -1.31
CA VAL A 35 -7.13 11.09 -2.43
C VAL A 35 -5.93 10.91 -3.33
N ILE A 36 -5.53 9.68 -3.60
CA ILE A 36 -4.49 9.38 -4.59
C ILE A 36 -5.13 9.33 -5.96
N VAL A 37 -4.48 9.92 -6.96
CA VAL A 37 -4.89 9.77 -8.35
C VAL A 37 -3.87 8.95 -9.11
N ASN A 38 -4.34 7.88 -9.72
CA ASN A 38 -3.56 7.05 -10.59
C ASN A 38 -4.38 6.70 -11.84
N ARG A 39 -3.98 7.29 -12.96
CA ARG A 39 -4.58 7.06 -14.27
C ARG A 39 -3.75 6.02 -15.01
N ARG A 40 -4.42 5.28 -15.89
CA ARG A 40 -3.85 4.13 -16.62
C ARG A 40 -2.41 4.36 -17.13
N PRO A 41 -1.52 3.35 -17.03
CA PRO A 41 -1.79 1.97 -16.59
C PRO A 41 -1.86 1.83 -15.05
N GLN A 42 -2.90 1.14 -14.55
CA GLN A 42 -3.12 0.92 -13.11
C GLN A 42 -2.54 -0.42 -12.61
N HIS A 43 -1.50 -0.92 -13.28
CA HIS A 43 -0.86 -2.18 -12.87
C HIS A 43 -0.20 -2.00 -11.48
N PRO A 44 -0.27 -2.99 -10.56
CA PRO A 44 0.40 -2.93 -9.26
C PRO A 44 1.89 -2.55 -9.37
N ALA A 45 2.64 -3.24 -10.22
CA ALA A 45 4.07 -2.98 -10.40
C ALA A 45 4.40 -1.55 -10.87
N SER A 46 3.64 -1.01 -11.82
CA SER A 46 3.81 0.36 -12.31
C SER A 46 3.55 1.37 -11.19
N SER A 47 2.47 1.13 -10.44
CA SER A 47 2.03 2.03 -9.40
C SER A 47 3.01 2.07 -8.23
N TRP A 48 3.44 0.90 -7.77
CA TRP A 48 4.43 0.76 -6.71
C TRP A 48 5.82 1.26 -7.11
N LEU A 49 6.31 0.95 -8.30
CA LEU A 49 7.58 1.50 -8.76
C LEU A 49 7.54 3.02 -8.86
N SER A 50 6.37 3.61 -9.17
CA SER A 50 6.27 5.07 -9.21
C SER A 50 6.44 5.70 -7.82
N VAL A 51 5.98 5.02 -6.77
CA VAL A 51 6.23 5.40 -5.37
C VAL A 51 7.70 5.19 -5.01
N LEU A 52 8.24 4.00 -5.30
CA LEU A 52 9.57 3.57 -4.88
C LEU A 52 10.71 4.29 -5.62
N GLU A 53 10.50 4.68 -6.87
CA GLU A 53 11.46 5.46 -7.67
C GLU A 53 11.22 6.96 -7.57
N MET A 54 10.16 7.38 -6.86
CA MET A 54 9.77 8.78 -6.69
C MET A 54 9.65 9.54 -8.03
N LYS A 55 9.22 8.83 -9.08
CA LYS A 55 8.96 9.35 -10.44
C LYS A 55 7.95 8.44 -11.13
N GLU A 56 7.25 8.93 -12.14
CA GLU A 56 6.33 8.08 -12.91
C GLU A 56 7.09 6.94 -13.63
N VAL A 57 6.67 5.69 -13.39
CA VAL A 57 7.24 4.48 -14.01
C VAL A 57 6.13 3.71 -14.73
N PRO A 58 5.93 3.93 -16.04
CA PRO A 58 4.88 3.26 -16.78
C PRO A 58 5.27 1.81 -17.09
N LEU A 59 4.48 0.86 -16.59
CA LEU A 59 4.59 -0.57 -16.91
C LEU A 59 3.21 -1.17 -17.13
N THR A 60 3.16 -2.23 -17.94
CA THR A 60 1.93 -2.99 -18.21
C THR A 60 1.94 -4.39 -17.63
N GLY A 61 2.93 -4.72 -16.79
CA GLY A 61 3.14 -6.05 -16.22
C GLY A 61 4.27 -6.08 -15.18
N PHE A 62 4.44 -7.23 -14.52
CA PHE A 62 5.58 -7.48 -13.63
C PHE A 62 6.90 -7.55 -14.41
N THR A 63 7.98 -7.05 -13.80
CA THR A 63 9.33 -7.10 -14.35
C THR A 63 10.31 -7.71 -13.35
N SER A 64 11.48 -8.15 -13.82
CA SER A 64 12.60 -8.44 -12.92
C SER A 64 13.15 -7.14 -12.36
N VAL A 65 13.42 -7.12 -11.05
CA VAL A 65 13.99 -5.98 -10.33
C VAL A 65 15.44 -6.34 -10.01
N SER A 66 16.38 -5.80 -10.79
CA SER A 66 17.81 -6.11 -10.65
C SER A 66 18.54 -5.18 -9.68
N ALA A 67 18.00 -4.00 -9.44
CA ALA A 67 18.56 -2.99 -8.54
C ALA A 67 17.61 -2.73 -7.36
N LYS A 68 18.18 -2.37 -6.21
CA LYS A 68 17.41 -1.93 -5.04
C LYS A 68 16.67 -0.63 -5.40
N PRO A 69 15.34 -0.53 -5.19
CA PRO A 69 14.60 0.69 -5.56
C PRO A 69 15.08 1.92 -4.78
N SER A 70 15.01 3.09 -5.42
CA SER A 70 15.61 4.34 -4.93
C SER A 70 15.19 4.68 -3.50
N LEU A 71 13.88 4.68 -3.21
CA LEU A 71 13.34 4.98 -1.88
C LEU A 71 13.87 4.00 -0.82
N VAL A 72 13.95 2.70 -1.14
CA VAL A 72 14.46 1.66 -0.23
C VAL A 72 15.95 1.87 0.02
N GLN A 73 16.71 2.27 -1.00
CA GLN A 73 18.14 2.58 -0.87
C GLN A 73 18.36 3.82 0.00
N GLU A 74 17.65 4.91 -0.24
CA GLU A 74 17.84 6.18 0.44
C GLU A 74 17.41 6.14 1.91
N THR A 75 16.27 5.49 2.20
CA THR A 75 15.73 5.36 3.56
C THR A 75 16.42 4.26 4.37
N GLY A 76 17.07 3.30 3.70
CA GLY A 76 17.53 2.08 4.36
C GLY A 76 16.37 1.17 4.78
N SER A 77 15.17 1.38 4.24
CA SER A 77 13.99 0.62 4.66
C SER A 77 14.08 -0.86 4.32
N ILE A 78 13.35 -1.66 5.09
CA ILE A 78 13.18 -3.09 4.89
C ILE A 78 11.93 -3.32 4.00
N PRO A 79 12.09 -3.82 2.77
CA PRO A 79 10.98 -4.10 1.88
C PRO A 79 10.29 -5.44 2.23
N ILE A 80 8.97 -5.43 2.34
CA ILE A 80 8.14 -6.60 2.68
C ILE A 80 7.03 -6.75 1.63
N ASN A 81 7.05 -7.83 0.84
CA ASN A 81 5.98 -8.18 -0.10
C ASN A 81 5.58 -7.06 -1.09
N LEU A 82 6.54 -6.40 -1.72
CA LEU A 82 6.26 -5.32 -2.67
C LEU A 82 5.87 -5.88 -4.04
N PRO A 83 4.68 -5.57 -4.59
CA PRO A 83 4.16 -6.16 -5.82
C PRO A 83 4.75 -5.49 -7.08
N ILE A 84 6.08 -5.44 -7.18
CA ILE A 84 6.83 -4.90 -8.33
C ILE A 84 7.43 -6.00 -9.22
N SER A 85 7.44 -7.24 -8.74
CA SER A 85 7.84 -8.45 -9.43
C SER A 85 6.92 -9.60 -9.02
N ASN A 86 7.01 -10.75 -9.70
CA ASN A 86 6.37 -11.99 -9.27
C ASN A 86 7.38 -13.15 -9.28
N PRO A 87 7.77 -13.73 -8.13
CA PRO A 87 7.35 -13.40 -6.76
C PRO A 87 7.61 -11.93 -6.36
N THR A 88 6.86 -11.43 -5.37
CA THR A 88 6.96 -10.06 -4.86
C THR A 88 8.37 -9.77 -4.32
N TYR A 89 8.77 -8.51 -4.38
CA TYR A 89 10.10 -8.07 -3.97
C TYR A 89 10.14 -7.78 -2.47
N GLY A 90 11.18 -8.27 -1.79
CA GLY A 90 11.46 -7.93 -0.39
C GLY A 90 12.06 -9.09 0.39
N GLU A 91 12.30 -8.88 1.68
CA GLU A 91 12.72 -9.95 2.59
C GLU A 91 11.64 -11.03 2.72
N LEU A 92 10.38 -10.60 2.77
CA LEU A 92 9.24 -11.48 2.53
C LEU A 92 8.87 -11.41 1.05
N SER A 93 9.06 -12.53 0.35
CA SER A 93 8.70 -12.69 -1.07
C SER A 93 7.61 -13.75 -1.20
N LEU A 94 6.48 -13.36 -1.77
CA LEU A 94 5.30 -14.20 -1.97
C LEU A 94 4.94 -14.24 -3.45
N LYS A 95 4.39 -15.36 -3.92
CA LYS A 95 3.87 -15.41 -5.27
C LYS A 95 2.56 -14.62 -5.37
N TYR A 96 2.53 -13.69 -6.32
CA TYR A 96 1.41 -12.76 -6.46
C TYR A 96 0.10 -13.51 -6.77
N GLY A 97 -0.92 -13.28 -5.94
CA GLY A 97 -2.27 -13.85 -6.12
C GLY A 97 -2.43 -15.35 -5.92
N GLU A 98 -1.39 -16.08 -5.49
CA GLU A 98 -1.49 -17.52 -5.19
C GLU A 98 -2.04 -17.79 -3.76
N LEU A 99 -1.79 -16.89 -2.80
CA LEU A 99 -2.26 -17.04 -1.42
C LEU A 99 -3.67 -16.48 -1.24
N SER A 100 -4.37 -16.96 -0.22
CA SER A 100 -5.57 -16.28 0.27
C SER A 100 -5.22 -14.95 0.94
N LEU A 101 -6.17 -14.02 0.97
CA LEU A 101 -6.02 -12.72 1.65
C LEU A 101 -5.59 -12.90 3.11
N GLN A 102 -6.17 -13.85 3.84
CA GLN A 102 -5.85 -14.04 5.26
C GLN A 102 -4.42 -14.56 5.46
N GLU A 103 -3.96 -15.47 4.60
CA GLU A 103 -2.59 -15.98 4.67
C GLU A 103 -1.56 -14.90 4.35
N GLU A 104 -1.81 -14.09 3.32
CA GLU A 104 -0.94 -12.96 2.99
C GLU A 104 -0.92 -11.95 4.14
N ILE A 105 -2.09 -11.52 4.65
CA ILE A 105 -2.19 -10.60 5.80
C ILE A 105 -1.36 -11.12 6.98
N ASN A 106 -1.50 -12.40 7.33
CA ASN A 106 -0.78 -12.98 8.46
C ASN A 106 0.74 -12.90 8.25
N LYS A 107 1.24 -13.33 7.09
CA LYS A 107 2.67 -13.33 6.77
C LYS A 107 3.25 -11.92 6.68
N VAL A 108 2.56 -11.00 6.01
CA VAL A 108 2.99 -9.60 5.87
C VAL A 108 2.99 -8.91 7.22
N THR A 109 1.96 -9.12 8.04
CA THR A 109 1.89 -8.55 9.39
C THR A 109 3.05 -9.03 10.26
N GLU A 110 3.35 -10.34 10.23
CA GLU A 110 4.48 -10.92 10.97
C GLU A 110 5.82 -10.35 10.47
N GLY A 111 6.01 -10.30 9.14
CA GLY A 111 7.20 -9.73 8.53
C GLY A 111 7.43 -8.27 8.93
N ILE A 112 6.39 -7.44 8.89
CA ILE A 112 6.48 -6.04 9.33
C ILE A 112 6.90 -5.98 10.80
N LEU A 113 6.17 -6.66 11.69
CA LEU A 113 6.41 -6.56 13.14
C LEU A 113 7.80 -7.03 13.54
N ASN A 114 8.33 -8.06 12.89
CA ASN A 114 9.68 -8.57 13.14
C ASN A 114 10.76 -7.59 12.66
N SER A 115 10.49 -6.78 11.63
CA SER A 115 11.44 -5.83 11.05
C SER A 115 11.40 -4.42 11.66
N LEU A 116 10.34 -4.06 12.40
CA LEU A 116 10.14 -2.70 12.92
C LEU A 116 11.24 -2.23 13.89
N ASP A 117 11.92 -3.16 14.57
CA ASP A 117 13.02 -2.82 15.49
C ASP A 117 14.36 -2.60 14.74
N ASP A 118 14.49 -3.12 13.52
CA ASP A 118 15.72 -3.06 12.72
C ASP A 118 15.76 -1.82 11.80
N GLY A 119 14.60 -1.26 11.46
CA GLY A 119 14.53 -0.03 10.67
C GLY A 119 13.13 0.33 10.17
N PRO A 120 13.02 1.39 9.35
CA PRO A 120 11.79 1.73 8.65
C PRO A 120 11.35 0.58 7.73
N VAL A 121 10.04 0.37 7.57
CA VAL A 121 9.49 -0.71 6.77
C VAL A 121 8.66 -0.15 5.62
N ILE A 122 8.81 -0.73 4.43
CA ILE A 122 7.92 -0.50 3.28
C ILE A 122 7.27 -1.83 2.96
N ALA A 123 5.93 -1.90 3.02
CA ALA A 123 5.21 -3.16 2.90
C ALA A 123 3.99 -3.07 2.00
N GLY A 124 3.76 -4.12 1.20
CA GLY A 124 2.61 -4.25 0.30
C GLY A 124 1.67 -5.38 0.70
N VAL A 125 0.37 -5.17 0.48
CA VAL A 125 -0.69 -6.20 0.56
C VAL A 125 -1.54 -6.10 -0.69
N SER A 126 -1.52 -7.15 -1.52
CA SER A 126 -2.24 -7.16 -2.80
C SER A 126 -3.46 -8.09 -2.80
N GLY A 127 -3.62 -8.91 -1.78
CA GLY A 127 -4.67 -9.92 -1.69
C GLY A 127 -6.07 -9.35 -1.61
N LEU A 128 -6.23 -8.08 -1.17
CA LEU A 128 -7.53 -7.40 -1.22
C LEU A 128 -7.93 -7.22 -2.69
N ASP A 129 -7.05 -6.60 -3.49
CA ASP A 129 -7.25 -6.39 -4.92
C ASP A 129 -7.53 -7.71 -5.66
N VAL A 130 -6.69 -8.72 -5.44
CA VAL A 130 -6.84 -10.05 -6.06
C VAL A 130 -8.18 -10.69 -5.70
N LEU A 131 -8.60 -10.60 -4.43
CA LEU A 131 -9.88 -11.15 -3.98
C LEU A 131 -11.06 -10.43 -4.64
N LEU A 132 -11.00 -9.10 -4.75
CA LEU A 132 -12.06 -8.31 -5.37
C LEU A 132 -12.18 -8.55 -6.87
N HIS A 133 -11.06 -8.70 -7.60
CA HIS A 133 -11.04 -9.12 -9.01
C HIS A 133 -11.74 -10.47 -9.23
N ARG A 134 -11.62 -11.37 -8.25
CA ARG A 134 -12.25 -12.70 -8.28
C ARG A 134 -13.68 -12.72 -7.76
N GLY A 135 -14.26 -11.56 -7.40
CA GLY A 135 -15.63 -11.46 -6.90
C GLY A 135 -15.83 -12.00 -5.48
N GLY A 136 -14.78 -11.99 -4.64
CA GLY A 136 -14.88 -12.44 -3.26
C GLY A 136 -15.70 -11.53 -2.34
N GLU A 137 -15.97 -12.00 -1.13
CA GLU A 137 -16.78 -11.30 -0.12
C GLU A 137 -16.12 -10.02 0.39
N LYS A 138 -16.48 -8.90 -0.23
CA LYS A 138 -15.89 -7.57 -0.02
C LYS A 138 -15.81 -7.15 1.43
N CYS A 139 -16.93 -7.13 2.17
CA CYS A 139 -16.91 -6.60 3.52
C CYS A 139 -16.18 -7.49 4.53
N GLN A 140 -16.10 -8.79 4.27
CA GLN A 140 -15.22 -9.69 5.03
C GLN A 140 -13.74 -9.36 4.77
N ALA A 141 -13.38 -9.12 3.51
CA ALA A 141 -12.02 -8.71 3.14
C ALA A 141 -11.62 -7.37 3.79
N TYR A 142 -12.49 -6.36 3.75
CA TYR A 142 -12.26 -5.08 4.42
C TYR A 142 -12.13 -5.23 5.94
N SER A 143 -12.90 -6.12 6.57
CA SER A 143 -12.77 -6.39 8.02
C SER A 143 -11.43 -7.05 8.37
N ALA A 144 -10.89 -7.91 7.51
CA ALA A 144 -9.58 -8.51 7.70
C ALA A 144 -8.46 -7.45 7.60
N VAL A 145 -8.56 -6.58 6.59
CA VAL A 145 -7.65 -5.43 6.43
C VAL A 145 -7.75 -4.48 7.62
N ASP A 146 -8.96 -4.14 8.09
CA ASP A 146 -9.17 -3.26 9.26
C ASP A 146 -8.46 -3.79 10.53
N SER A 147 -8.55 -5.11 10.75
CA SER A 147 -7.93 -5.77 11.89
C SER A 147 -6.39 -5.75 11.80
N MET A 148 -5.85 -5.96 10.60
CA MET A 148 -4.42 -5.82 10.32
C MET A 148 -3.94 -4.39 10.59
N LEU A 149 -4.64 -3.40 10.02
CA LEU A 149 -4.29 -1.99 10.18
C LEU A 149 -4.27 -1.57 11.65
N ARG A 150 -5.27 -2.00 12.43
CA ARG A 150 -5.31 -1.76 13.88
C ARG A 150 -4.08 -2.29 14.59
N LYS A 151 -3.62 -3.49 14.23
CA LYS A 151 -2.44 -4.09 14.85
C LYS A 151 -1.16 -3.32 14.47
N LEU A 152 -1.00 -2.99 13.19
CA LEU A 152 0.22 -2.35 12.67
C LEU A 152 0.35 -0.89 13.11
N VAL A 153 -0.71 -0.09 13.01
CA VAL A 153 -0.67 1.33 13.38
C VAL A 153 -0.37 1.52 14.87
N ASN A 154 -0.85 0.62 15.73
CA ASN A 154 -0.53 0.66 17.16
C ASN A 154 0.92 0.24 17.49
N ALA A 155 1.67 -0.31 16.53
CA ALA A 155 3.03 -0.80 16.73
C ALA A 155 4.12 0.16 16.19
N VAL A 156 3.72 1.25 15.55
CA VAL A 156 4.63 2.20 14.87
C VAL A 156 4.46 3.61 15.44
N ASP A 157 5.52 4.40 15.36
CA ASP A 157 5.50 5.81 15.78
C ASP A 157 4.89 6.69 14.67
N GLU A 158 5.24 6.39 13.42
CA GLU A 158 4.91 7.20 12.25
C GLU A 158 4.49 6.27 11.10
N PHE A 159 3.49 6.68 10.31
CA PHE A 159 3.03 5.86 9.19
C PHE A 159 2.45 6.64 8.02
N ILE A 160 2.53 6.02 6.85
CA ILE A 160 1.74 6.34 5.66
C ILE A 160 1.05 5.05 5.21
N LEU A 161 -0.27 5.05 5.27
CA LEU A 161 -1.15 4.06 4.65
C LEU A 161 -1.64 4.62 3.32
N PHE A 162 -1.48 3.85 2.25
CA PHE A 162 -1.97 4.26 0.95
C PHE A 162 -2.59 3.11 0.15
N SER A 163 -3.36 3.48 -0.87
CA SER A 163 -3.73 2.61 -1.95
C SER A 163 -3.43 3.30 -3.27
N PRO A 164 -2.68 2.67 -4.20
CA PRO A 164 -2.34 3.30 -5.47
C PRO A 164 -3.54 3.57 -6.36
N PHE A 165 -4.63 2.84 -6.18
CA PHE A 165 -5.87 2.91 -6.94
C PHE A 165 -7.02 2.37 -6.07
N GLY A 166 -8.27 2.64 -6.44
CA GLY A 166 -9.43 2.10 -5.72
C GLY A 166 -9.78 0.70 -6.20
N GLU A 167 -11.05 0.31 -6.07
CA GLU A 167 -11.43 -1.08 -6.34
C GLU A 167 -11.37 -1.46 -7.82
N PRO A 168 -11.20 -2.76 -8.12
CA PRO A 168 -11.41 -3.30 -9.47
C PRO A 168 -12.76 -2.91 -10.06
N LYS A 169 -12.77 -2.48 -11.33
CA LYS A 169 -14.00 -2.19 -12.11
C LYS A 169 -14.40 -3.35 -13.01
N SER A 170 -13.47 -4.23 -13.35
CA SER A 170 -13.68 -5.44 -14.13
C SER A 170 -12.69 -6.50 -13.67
N GLY A 171 -12.75 -7.72 -14.21
CA GLY A 171 -11.77 -8.77 -13.93
C GLY A 171 -10.40 -8.57 -14.59
N ASN A 172 -10.14 -7.41 -15.21
CA ASN A 172 -8.85 -7.06 -15.79
C ASN A 172 -7.99 -6.38 -14.74
N GLU A 173 -6.82 -6.95 -14.45
CA GLU A 173 -5.84 -6.48 -13.45
C GLU A 173 -5.38 -5.02 -13.65
N ASN A 174 -5.62 -4.41 -14.81
CA ASN A 174 -5.26 -3.01 -15.08
C ASN A 174 -6.44 -2.03 -15.01
N ASP A 175 -7.62 -2.47 -14.54
CA ASP A 175 -8.85 -1.70 -14.58
C ASP A 175 -9.45 -1.50 -13.18
N HIS A 176 -9.13 -0.35 -12.61
CA HIS A 176 -9.52 0.05 -11.26
C HIS A 176 -10.22 1.42 -11.24
N GLU A 177 -10.81 1.76 -10.10
CA GLU A 177 -11.10 3.15 -9.75
C GLU A 177 -9.81 3.98 -9.77
N ASP A 178 -9.83 5.12 -10.46
CA ASP A 178 -8.71 6.06 -10.61
C ASP A 178 -8.22 6.64 -9.27
N TYR A 179 -9.03 6.47 -8.22
CA TYR A 179 -8.86 7.12 -6.93
C TYR A 179 -8.59 6.10 -5.83
N GLY A 180 -7.39 6.13 -5.27
CA GLY A 180 -7.04 5.42 -4.04
C GLY A 180 -7.10 6.32 -2.81
N ILE A 181 -6.68 5.79 -1.65
CA ILE A 181 -6.68 6.53 -0.38
C ILE A 181 -5.27 6.86 0.09
N TYR A 182 -5.10 8.00 0.75
CA TYR A 182 -3.91 8.31 1.55
C TYR A 182 -4.36 8.62 2.98
N LEU A 183 -3.71 8.02 3.97
CA LEU A 183 -3.87 8.28 5.40
C LEU A 183 -2.49 8.24 6.05
N GLY A 184 -2.11 9.25 6.84
CA GLY A 184 -0.81 9.22 7.49
C GLY A 184 -0.61 10.27 8.56
N THR A 185 0.49 10.14 9.27
CA THR A 185 0.95 11.08 10.31
C THR A 185 1.64 12.31 9.72
N VAL A 186 2.01 12.27 8.44
CA VAL A 186 2.67 13.36 7.73
C VAL A 186 1.69 14.20 6.92
N GLN A 187 1.74 15.51 7.12
CA GLN A 187 0.95 16.48 6.37
C GLN A 187 1.39 16.54 4.90
N ARG A 188 0.40 16.56 4.02
CA ARG A 188 0.61 16.72 2.58
C ARG A 188 0.84 18.19 2.23
N PRO A 189 1.63 18.54 1.20
CA PRO A 189 1.93 19.93 0.87
C PRO A 189 0.69 20.76 0.47
N SER A 190 -0.28 20.13 -0.19
CA SER A 190 -1.53 20.74 -0.65
C SER A 190 -2.73 19.89 -0.24
N GLU A 191 -3.51 20.33 0.75
CA GLU A 191 -4.65 19.54 1.25
C GLU A 191 -5.78 19.39 0.23
N HIS A 192 -5.94 20.36 -0.67
CA HIS A 192 -6.97 20.39 -1.70
C HIS A 192 -6.60 19.61 -2.97
N ASP A 193 -5.33 19.23 -3.12
CA ASP A 193 -4.87 18.51 -4.30
C ASP A 193 -4.88 16.99 -4.05
N THR A 194 -4.97 16.27 -5.15
CA THR A 194 -4.79 14.82 -5.17
C THR A 194 -3.32 14.47 -4.99
N VAL A 195 -3.03 13.39 -4.28
CA VAL A 195 -1.67 12.89 -4.07
C VAL A 195 -1.25 12.06 -5.28
N LYS A 196 -0.09 12.36 -5.84
CA LYS A 196 0.51 11.53 -6.90
C LYS A 196 1.35 10.41 -6.30
N LEU A 197 1.50 9.30 -7.02
CA LEU A 197 2.30 8.18 -6.54
C LEU A 197 3.74 8.56 -6.17
N PRO A 198 4.48 9.33 -7.00
CA PRO A 198 5.82 9.80 -6.62
C PRO A 198 5.87 10.60 -5.31
N GLU A 199 4.83 11.41 -5.04
CA GLU A 199 4.77 12.25 -3.84
C GLU A 199 4.69 11.42 -2.56
N ILE A 200 4.07 10.23 -2.60
CA ILE A 200 4.02 9.30 -1.47
C ILE A 200 5.44 8.88 -1.07
N GLY A 201 6.30 8.57 -2.05
CA GLY A 201 7.69 8.20 -1.81
C GLY A 201 8.47 9.35 -1.18
N TYR A 202 8.32 10.57 -1.71
CA TYR A 202 8.96 11.77 -1.13
C TYR A 202 8.48 12.05 0.30
N LEU A 203 7.18 11.89 0.58
CA LEU A 203 6.62 12.07 1.92
C LEU A 203 7.21 11.07 2.91
N PHE A 204 7.35 9.81 2.52
CA PHE A 204 7.98 8.79 3.36
C PHE A 204 9.48 9.02 3.54
N LEU A 205 10.20 9.44 2.49
CA LEU A 205 11.61 9.80 2.60
C LEU A 205 11.82 10.92 3.63
N LYS A 206 11.00 11.98 3.56
CA LYS A 206 11.02 13.09 4.52
C LYS A 206 10.69 12.62 5.94
N LEU A 207 9.69 11.75 6.09
CA LEU A 207 9.31 11.16 7.38
C LEU A 207 10.52 10.46 8.04
N VAL A 208 11.28 9.69 7.27
CA VAL A 208 12.43 8.91 7.77
C VAL A 208 13.66 9.78 8.02
N LYS A 209 13.92 10.80 7.20
CA LYS A 209 15.17 11.59 7.25
C LYS A 209 15.08 12.88 8.08
N GLY A 210 13.87 13.36 8.38
CA GLY A 210 13.65 14.70 8.94
C GLY A 210 13.77 15.80 7.88
#